data_AF-A0A2D7RMG3-F1
#
_entry.id   AF-A0A2D7RMG3-F1
#
_cell.length_a   1.000
_cell.length_b   1.000
_cell.length_c   1.000
_cell.angle_alpha   90.00
_cell.angle_beta   90.00
_cell.angle_gamma   90.00
#
_symmetry.space_group_name_H-M   'P 1'
#
loop_
_entity.id
_entity.type
_entity.pdbx_description
1 polymer ?
#
loop_
_entity_poly.entity_id
_entity_poly.type
_entity_poly.pdbx_seq_one_letter_code
_entity_poly.pdbx_strand_id
1 'polypeptide(L)'
;GTKAFLPHLKERPDPHIVNISSVNGFVAGPTNGPYACAKHAVKALNQTLQQELRGTSVNITSVHPGGVKTNIARNSRSFDTEELHNERVKRFDQIAKTSSDKAAQIIIKGMLKNRKRLLVGFDARVIDILHRIFPQKFSDFFGFIYERRALQKGS
;
A
#
# COMPACT_ATOMS: atom_id res chain seq x y z
N GLY A 1 12.96 -9.99 8.35
CA GLY A 1 13.64 -8.69 8.18
C GLY A 1 13.84 -8.01 9.51
N THR A 2 12.86 -7.23 9.98
CA THR A 2 12.96 -6.35 11.16
C THR A 2 13.66 -6.98 12.37
N LYS A 3 13.19 -8.13 12.87
CA LYS A 3 13.76 -8.79 14.05
C LYS A 3 15.27 -9.07 13.92
N ALA A 4 15.73 -9.49 12.74
CA ALA A 4 17.12 -9.85 12.50
C ALA A 4 18.04 -8.62 12.48
N PHE A 5 17.58 -7.50 11.91
CA PHE A 5 18.39 -6.28 11.78
C PHE A 5 18.28 -5.35 12.99
N LEU A 6 17.25 -5.51 13.82
CA LEU A 6 16.98 -4.60 14.94
C LEU A 6 18.15 -4.42 15.93
N PRO A 7 18.91 -5.47 16.32
CA PRO A 7 20.08 -5.29 17.18
C PRO A 7 21.12 -4.34 16.56
N HIS A 8 21.47 -4.58 15.29
CA HIS A 8 22.43 -3.75 14.56
C HIS A 8 21.92 -2.34 14.28
N LEU A 9 20.62 -2.17 14.06
CA LEU A 9 20.02 -0.86 13.85
C LEU A 9 20.12 0.00 15.12
N LYS A 10 19.91 -0.57 16.31
CA LYS A 10 20.01 0.17 17.58
C LYS A 10 21.40 0.75 17.85
N GLU A 11 22.44 0.18 17.25
CA GLU A 11 23.84 0.66 17.37
C GLU A 11 24.16 1.83 16.43
N ARG A 12 23.25 2.17 15.50
CA ARG A 12 23.46 3.25 14.52
C ARG A 12 22.91 4.58 15.06
N PRO A 13 23.46 5.73 14.61
CA PRO A 13 23.03 7.05 15.08
C PRO A 13 21.67 7.48 14.52
N ASP A 14 21.32 7.11 13.29
CA ASP A 14 20.02 7.41 12.66
C ASP A 14 19.47 6.22 11.85
N PRO A 15 19.11 5.10 12.51
CA PRO A 15 18.57 3.91 11.86
C PRO A 15 17.11 4.12 11.45
N HIS A 16 16.76 3.63 10.25
CA HIS A 16 15.39 3.74 9.73
C HIS A 16 14.87 2.42 9.15
N ILE A 17 13.70 1.98 9.60
CA ILE A 17 12.95 0.86 9.01
C ILE A 17 11.80 1.42 8.17
N VAL A 18 11.80 1.15 6.87
CA VAL A 18 10.74 1.56 5.95
C VAL A 18 9.98 0.34 5.46
N ASN A 19 8.72 0.20 5.86
CA ASN A 19 7.86 -0.90 5.44
C ASN A 19 6.85 -0.46 4.37
N ILE A 20 6.75 -1.25 3.29
CA ILE A 20 5.86 -0.95 2.16
C ILE A 20 4.52 -1.70 2.30
N SER A 21 3.50 -0.99 2.77
CA SER A 21 2.10 -1.43 2.75
C SER A 21 1.44 -1.05 1.40
N SER A 22 0.20 -0.58 1.41
CA SER A 22 -0.62 -0.15 0.27
C SER A 22 -1.81 0.66 0.78
N VAL A 23 -2.50 1.38 -0.10
CA VAL A 23 -3.89 1.83 0.14
C VAL A 23 -4.83 0.67 0.46
N ASN A 24 -4.50 -0.55 0.01
CA ASN A 24 -5.22 -1.76 0.38
C ASN A 24 -4.94 -2.24 1.81
N GLY A 25 -4.10 -1.52 2.56
CA GLY A 25 -3.99 -1.60 4.01
C GLY A 25 -5.01 -0.72 4.76
N PHE A 26 -5.91 -0.06 4.03
CA PHE A 26 -7.03 0.73 4.56
C PHE A 26 -8.37 0.19 4.08
N VAL A 27 -8.50 -0.03 2.77
CA VAL A 27 -9.74 -0.52 2.15
C VAL A 27 -9.46 -1.82 1.41
N ALA A 28 -10.41 -2.76 1.43
CA ALA A 28 -10.32 -3.99 0.66
C ALA A 28 -11.36 -3.96 -0.47
N GLY A 29 -11.01 -4.57 -1.61
CA GLY A 29 -11.92 -4.77 -2.73
C GLY A 29 -12.07 -6.25 -3.07
N PRO A 30 -13.12 -6.63 -3.80
CA PRO A 30 -13.32 -8.00 -4.29
C PRO A 30 -12.08 -8.55 -5.00
N THR A 31 -11.91 -9.87 -4.98
CA THR A 31 -10.80 -10.62 -5.62
C THR A 31 -9.38 -10.33 -5.10
N ASN A 32 -9.21 -9.43 -4.12
CA ASN A 32 -7.90 -9.02 -3.61
C ASN A 32 -7.71 -9.26 -2.10
N GLY A 33 -8.54 -10.14 -1.52
CA GLY A 33 -8.60 -10.41 -0.07
C GLY A 33 -7.23 -10.77 0.54
N PRO A 34 -6.53 -11.80 0.05
CA PRO A 34 -5.22 -12.19 0.62
C PRO A 34 -4.19 -11.06 0.61
N TYR A 35 -4.11 -10.31 -0.49
CA TYR A 35 -3.23 -9.15 -0.60
C TYR A 35 -3.64 -8.05 0.39
N ALA A 36 -4.92 -7.71 0.48
CA ALA A 36 -5.43 -6.70 1.41
C ALA A 36 -5.14 -7.09 2.86
N CYS A 37 -5.37 -8.35 3.25
CA CYS A 37 -5.02 -8.88 4.57
C CYS A 37 -3.52 -8.70 4.87
N ALA A 38 -2.64 -9.10 3.95
CA ALA A 38 -1.20 -8.93 4.11
C ALA A 38 -0.81 -7.45 4.26
N LYS A 39 -1.40 -6.54 3.48
CA LYS A 39 -1.10 -5.10 3.56
C LYS A 39 -1.65 -4.44 4.83
N HIS A 40 -2.79 -4.92 5.36
CA HIS A 40 -3.27 -4.55 6.69
C HIS A 40 -2.32 -5.05 7.77
N ALA A 41 -1.82 -6.30 7.68
CA ALA A 41 -0.86 -6.84 8.63
C ALA A 41 0.45 -6.04 8.65
N VAL A 42 0.98 -5.63 7.49
CA VAL A 42 2.16 -4.74 7.42
C VAL A 42 1.90 -3.40 8.10
N LYS A 43 0.72 -2.81 7.90
CA LYS A 43 0.33 -1.56 8.58
C LYS A 43 0.29 -1.75 10.09
N ALA A 44 -0.38 -2.80 10.56
CA ALA A 44 -0.49 -3.12 11.98
C ALA A 44 0.88 -3.35 12.61
N LEU A 45 1.73 -4.18 11.99
CA LEU A 45 3.11 -4.41 12.41
C LEU A 45 3.87 -3.09 12.55
N ASN A 46 3.73 -2.18 11.59
CA ASN A 46 4.42 -0.90 11.63
C ASN A 46 3.91 0.01 12.77
N GLN A 47 2.61 -0.02 13.08
CA GLN A 47 2.03 0.70 14.21
C GLN A 47 2.49 0.12 15.55
N THR A 48 2.60 -1.20 15.65
CA THR A 48 3.14 -1.89 16.84
C THR A 48 4.60 -1.49 17.05
N LEU A 49 5.45 -1.64 16.04
CA LEU A 49 6.88 -1.31 16.14
C LEU A 49 7.11 0.17 16.50
N GLN A 50 6.29 1.10 15.98
CA GLN A 50 6.38 2.52 16.32
C GLN A 50 6.10 2.79 17.81
N GLN A 51 5.30 1.96 18.46
CA GLN A 51 4.99 2.06 19.88
C GLN A 51 6.09 1.38 20.71
N GLU A 52 6.49 0.16 20.34
CA GLU A 52 7.52 -0.62 21.03
C GLU A 52 8.89 0.05 21.00
N LEU A 53 9.24 0.72 19.90
CA LEU A 53 10.53 1.40 19.75
C LEU A 53 10.47 2.90 20.11
N ARG A 54 9.37 3.36 20.69
CA ARG A 54 9.23 4.75 21.14
C ARG A 54 10.30 5.05 22.20
N GLY A 55 11.07 6.12 21.97
CA GLY A 55 12.18 6.51 22.87
C GLY A 55 13.53 5.86 22.54
N THR A 56 13.59 5.01 21.52
CA THR A 56 14.85 4.54 20.94
C THR A 56 15.28 5.43 19.77
N SER A 57 16.50 5.23 19.25
CA SER A 57 17.00 5.88 18.03
C SER A 57 16.35 5.37 16.74
N VAL A 58 15.53 4.31 16.79
CA VAL A 58 15.01 3.64 15.59
C VAL A 58 13.76 4.33 15.04
N ASN A 59 13.94 4.96 13.87
CA ASN A 59 12.86 5.55 13.10
C ASN A 59 12.11 4.50 12.28
N ILE A 60 10.79 4.65 12.17
CA ILE A 60 9.94 3.69 11.46
C ILE A 60 8.90 4.42 10.61
N THR A 61 8.88 4.12 9.31
CA THR A 61 7.91 4.67 8.35
C THR A 61 7.08 3.58 7.70
N SER A 62 5.76 3.70 7.78
CA SER A 62 4.84 2.93 6.94
C SER A 62 4.56 3.71 5.66
N VAL A 63 4.81 3.08 4.51
CA VAL A 63 4.50 3.64 3.19
C VAL A 63 3.24 2.98 2.65
N HIS A 64 2.30 3.78 2.18
CA HIS A 64 1.06 3.33 1.57
C HIS A 64 0.91 3.91 0.16
N PRO A 65 1.41 3.19 -0.85
CA PRO A 65 1.22 3.59 -2.23
C PRO A 65 -0.20 3.31 -2.72
N GLY A 66 -0.68 4.22 -3.57
CA GLY A 66 -1.77 3.97 -4.50
C GLY A 66 -1.26 3.26 -5.76
N GLY A 67 -1.78 3.61 -6.93
CA GLY A 67 -1.35 3.07 -8.21
C GLY A 67 0.03 3.59 -8.64
N VAL A 68 1.06 2.77 -8.46
CA VAL A 68 2.42 3.02 -8.95
C VAL A 68 2.70 2.18 -10.20
N LYS A 69 3.16 2.82 -11.29
CA LYS A 69 3.51 2.19 -12.56
C LYS A 69 4.72 1.27 -12.39
N THR A 70 4.45 -0.01 -12.18
CA THR A 70 5.43 -1.09 -12.00
C THR A 70 4.88 -2.36 -12.64
N ASN A 71 5.71 -3.39 -12.75
CA ASN A 71 5.28 -4.70 -13.24
C ASN A 71 4.48 -5.53 -12.21
N ILE A 72 4.01 -4.94 -11.10
CA ILE A 72 3.36 -5.69 -10.01
C ILE A 72 2.11 -6.43 -10.47
N ALA A 73 1.29 -5.82 -11.34
CA ALA A 73 0.09 -6.48 -11.87
C ALA A 73 0.44 -7.63 -12.83
N ARG A 74 1.46 -7.45 -13.67
CA ARG A 74 1.96 -8.49 -14.60
C ARG A 74 2.56 -9.68 -13.88
N ASN A 75 3.24 -9.44 -12.76
CA ASN A 75 3.90 -10.48 -11.98
C ASN A 75 2.99 -11.08 -10.88
N SER A 76 1.72 -10.65 -10.80
CA SER A 76 0.78 -11.14 -9.80
C SER A 76 0.37 -12.58 -10.13
N ARG A 77 0.68 -13.51 -9.23
CA ARG A 77 0.19 -14.89 -9.32
C ARG A 77 -1.30 -14.91 -8.97
N SER A 78 -2.09 -15.55 -9.82
CA SER A 78 -3.54 -15.69 -9.66
C SER A 78 -4.01 -16.95 -10.37
N PHE A 79 -5.11 -17.55 -9.92
CA PHE A 79 -5.75 -18.70 -10.56
C PHE A 79 -6.74 -18.29 -11.67
N ASP A 80 -6.58 -17.09 -12.21
CA ASP A 80 -7.42 -16.52 -13.25
C ASP A 80 -7.09 -17.09 -14.63
N THR A 81 -8.05 -17.00 -15.54
CA THR A 81 -7.79 -17.19 -16.97
C THR A 81 -6.83 -16.11 -17.49
N GLU A 82 -6.13 -16.40 -18.59
CA GLU A 82 -5.21 -15.45 -19.21
C GLU A 82 -5.90 -14.13 -19.60
N GLU A 83 -7.16 -14.20 -20.04
CA GLU A 83 -7.98 -13.05 -20.37
C GLU A 83 -8.20 -12.14 -19.15
N LEU A 84 -8.66 -12.70 -18.02
CA LEU A 84 -8.87 -11.97 -16.77
C LEU A 84 -7.56 -11.39 -16.21
N HIS A 85 -6.44 -12.09 -16.37
CA HIS A 85 -5.12 -11.55 -16.04
C HIS A 85 -4.78 -10.31 -16.86
N ASN A 86 -4.91 -10.40 -18.19
CA ASN A 86 -4.61 -9.29 -19.11
C ASN A 86 -5.52 -8.08 -18.88
N GLU A 87 -6.79 -8.30 -18.57
CA GLU A 87 -7.72 -7.23 -18.21
C GLU A 87 -7.32 -6.51 -16.92
N ARG A 88 -6.93 -7.25 -15.88
CA ARG A 88 -6.45 -6.64 -14.62
C ARG A 88 -5.17 -5.83 -14.83
N VAL A 89 -4.24 -6.32 -15.67
CA VAL A 89 -3.03 -5.58 -16.03
C VAL A 89 -3.39 -4.27 -16.73
N LYS A 90 -4.24 -4.31 -17.77
CA LYS A 90 -4.70 -3.10 -18.48
C LYS A 90 -5.39 -2.12 -17.55
N ARG A 91 -6.26 -2.61 -16.66
CA ARG A 91 -6.95 -1.78 -15.66
C ARG A 91 -5.96 -1.14 -14.69
N PHE A 92 -4.97 -1.89 -14.21
CA PHE A 92 -3.93 -1.36 -13.34
C PHE A 92 -3.13 -0.25 -14.03
N ASP A 93 -2.74 -0.45 -15.29
CA ASP A 93 -1.99 0.55 -16.05
C ASP A 93 -2.77 1.86 -16.24
N GLN A 94 -4.09 1.79 -16.40
CA GLN A 94 -4.95 2.98 -16.53
C GLN A 94 -5.09 3.78 -15.22
N ILE A 95 -5.09 3.10 -14.08
CA ILE A 95 -5.25 3.75 -12.76
C ILE A 95 -3.92 4.14 -12.13
N ALA A 96 -2.82 3.46 -12.48
CA ALA A 96 -1.49 3.72 -11.95
C ALA A 96 -0.93 5.03 -12.54
N LYS A 97 -1.10 6.12 -11.81
CA LYS A 97 -0.68 7.46 -12.25
C LYS A 97 0.71 7.85 -11.76
N THR A 98 1.22 7.23 -10.70
CA THR A 98 2.52 7.59 -10.11
C THR A 98 3.63 6.76 -10.74
N SER A 99 4.70 7.37 -11.27
CA SER A 99 5.87 6.60 -11.74
C SER A 99 6.65 6.00 -10.56
N SER A 100 7.40 4.92 -10.83
CA SER A 100 8.33 4.31 -9.85
C SER A 100 9.32 5.32 -9.29
N ASP A 101 9.90 6.16 -10.14
CA ASP A 101 10.92 7.14 -9.73
C ASP A 101 10.33 8.21 -8.82
N LYS A 102 9.13 8.70 -9.16
CA LYS A 102 8.41 9.66 -8.32
C LYS A 102 8.02 9.02 -6.98
N ALA A 103 7.59 7.76 -6.98
CA ALA A 103 7.31 7.03 -5.77
C ALA A 103 8.57 6.90 -4.88
N ALA A 104 9.70 6.51 -5.45
CA ALA A 104 10.98 6.42 -4.74
C ALA A 104 11.40 7.77 -4.14
N GLN A 105 11.31 8.86 -4.92
CA GLN A 105 11.61 10.20 -4.42
C GLN A 105 10.73 10.61 -3.25
N ILE A 106 9.41 10.31 -3.30
CA ILE A 106 8.50 10.59 -2.21
C ILE A 106 8.88 9.78 -0.96
N ILE A 107 9.20 8.49 -1.13
CA ILE A 107 9.61 7.60 -0.04
C ILE A 107 10.86 8.11 0.64
N ILE A 108 11.92 8.40 -0.12
CA ILE A 108 13.19 8.90 0.40
C ILE A 108 12.98 10.24 1.13
N LYS A 109 12.28 11.20 0.51
CA LYS A 109 11.98 12.49 1.15
C LYS A 109 11.13 12.35 2.42
N GLY A 110 10.22 11.39 2.45
CA GLY A 110 9.38 11.10 3.62
C GLY A 110 10.16 10.46 4.77
N MET A 111 11.03 9.51 4.43
CA MET A 111 11.96 8.84 5.34
C MET A 111 12.90 9.87 6.00
N LEU A 112 13.58 10.71 5.21
CA LEU A 112 14.47 11.77 5.71
C LEU A 112 13.77 12.80 6.60
N LYS A 113 12.43 12.91 6.50
CA LYS A 113 11.60 13.78 7.36
C LYS A 113 10.95 13.03 8.53
N ASN A 114 11.39 11.80 8.82
CA ASN A 114 10.86 10.94 9.87
C ASN A 114 9.33 10.82 9.87
N ARG A 115 8.73 10.78 8.68
CA ARG A 115 7.29 10.62 8.54
C ARG A 115 6.89 9.21 8.94
N LYS A 116 6.23 9.06 10.09
CA LYS A 116 5.72 7.76 10.57
C LYS A 116 4.77 7.08 9.59
N ARG A 117 4.00 7.86 8.85
CA ARG A 117 3.05 7.40 7.84
C ARG A 117 3.20 8.24 6.57
N LEU A 118 3.37 7.58 5.44
CA LEU A 118 3.63 8.21 4.15
C LEU A 118 2.68 7.68 3.09
N LEU A 119 1.96 8.57 2.41
CA LEU A 119 1.08 8.23 1.29
C LEU A 119 1.77 8.57 -0.03
N VAL A 120 1.78 7.62 -0.97
CA VAL A 120 2.44 7.79 -2.27
C VAL A 120 1.37 7.81 -3.38
N GLY A 121 1.23 8.97 -4.02
CA GLY A 121 0.19 9.24 -5.02
C GLY A 121 -0.94 10.12 -4.48
N PHE A 122 -1.62 10.82 -5.39
CA PHE A 122 -2.78 11.66 -5.03
C PHE A 122 -4.00 10.79 -4.68
N ASP A 123 -4.20 9.71 -5.44
CA ASP A 123 -5.18 8.66 -5.18
C ASP A 123 -5.04 8.08 -3.76
N ALA A 124 -3.81 7.83 -3.30
CA ALA A 124 -3.58 7.34 -1.94
C ALA A 124 -4.06 8.32 -0.85
N ARG A 125 -3.94 9.63 -1.09
CA ARG A 125 -4.45 10.65 -0.17
C ARG A 125 -5.97 10.70 -0.16
N VAL A 126 -6.60 10.65 -1.33
CA VAL A 126 -8.06 10.65 -1.45
C VAL A 126 -8.66 9.42 -0.80
N ILE A 127 -8.13 8.23 -1.09
CA ILE A 127 -8.58 6.96 -0.50
C ILE A 127 -8.45 7.00 1.03
N ASP A 128 -7.32 7.49 1.54
CA ASP A 128 -7.13 7.63 2.99
C ASP A 128 -8.18 8.56 3.63
N ILE A 129 -8.39 9.74 3.04
CA ILE A 129 -9.37 10.70 3.57
C ILE A 129 -10.78 10.11 3.55
N LEU A 130 -11.21 9.52 2.43
CA LEU A 130 -12.55 8.96 2.30
C LEU A 130 -12.76 7.77 3.24
N HIS A 131 -11.79 6.88 3.37
CA HIS A 131 -11.89 5.75 4.29
C HIS A 131 -11.90 6.19 5.76
N ARG A 132 -11.21 7.29 6.12
CA ARG A 132 -11.27 7.82 7.50
C ARG A 132 -12.59 8.49 7.83
N ILE A 133 -13.17 9.22 6.88
CA ILE A 133 -14.42 9.98 7.11
C ILE A 133 -15.65 9.07 6.95
N PHE A 134 -15.60 8.12 6.01
CA PHE A 134 -16.73 7.26 5.64
C PHE A 134 -16.31 5.78 5.56
N PRO A 135 -15.84 5.14 6.64
CA PRO A 135 -15.18 3.83 6.57
C PRO A 135 -16.02 2.74 5.89
N GLN A 136 -17.25 2.51 6.36
CA GLN A 136 -18.11 1.48 5.79
C GLN A 136 -18.66 1.90 4.42
N LYS A 137 -19.26 3.09 4.32
CA LYS A 137 -19.86 3.58 3.07
C LYS A 137 -18.85 3.65 1.92
N PHE A 138 -17.62 4.07 2.20
CA PHE A 138 -16.56 4.09 1.20
C PHE A 138 -16.09 2.69 0.85
N SER A 139 -16.02 1.76 1.80
CA SER A 139 -15.72 0.35 1.51
C SER A 139 -16.76 -0.27 0.58
N ASP A 140 -18.04 -0.07 0.86
CA ASP A 140 -19.14 -0.57 0.04
C ASP A 140 -19.09 0.05 -1.37
N PHE A 141 -18.89 1.37 -1.45
CA PHE A 141 -18.72 2.08 -2.72
C PHE A 141 -17.50 1.60 -3.51
N PHE A 142 -16.38 1.34 -2.83
CA PHE A 142 -15.15 0.83 -3.45
C PHE A 142 -15.37 -0.56 -4.03
N GLY A 143 -16.09 -1.43 -3.32
CA GLY A 143 -16.54 -2.74 -3.82
C GLY A 143 -17.46 -2.61 -5.04
N PHE A 144 -18.48 -1.75 -4.95
CA PHE A 144 -19.42 -1.51 -6.04
C PHE A 144 -18.74 -1.00 -7.32
N ILE A 145 -17.80 -0.05 -7.23
CA ILE A 145 -17.00 0.38 -8.40
C ILE A 145 -16.20 -0.78 -8.99
N TYR A 146 -15.69 -1.67 -8.14
CA TYR A 146 -14.93 -2.83 -8.59
C TYR A 146 -15.80 -3.80 -9.40
N GLU A 147 -17.00 -4.11 -8.91
CA GLU A 147 -17.97 -5.03 -9.53
C GLU A 147 -18.63 -4.45 -10.79
N ARG A 148 -19.10 -3.20 -10.76
CA ARG A 148 -19.75 -2.58 -11.94
C ARG A 148 -18.85 -2.54 -13.17
N ARG A 149 -17.54 -2.36 -12.95
CA ARG A 149 -16.56 -2.37 -14.04
C ARG A 149 -16.19 -3.77 -14.53
N ALA A 150 -16.46 -4.81 -13.73
CA ALA A 150 -16.32 -6.20 -14.15
C ALA A 150 -17.55 -6.67 -14.95
N LEU A 151 -18.75 -6.22 -14.58
CA LEU A 151 -20.00 -6.62 -15.23
C LEU A 151 -20.29 -5.89 -16.57
N GLN A 152 -19.79 -4.68 -16.78
CA GLN A 152 -20.00 -3.91 -18.02
C GLN A 152 -19.30 -4.49 -19.28
N LYS A 153 -18.59 -5.63 -19.17
CA LYS A 153 -17.93 -6.29 -20.31
C LYS A 153 -18.34 -7.75 -20.51
N GLY A 154 -19.28 -8.24 -19.71
CA GLY A 154 -19.87 -9.58 -19.85
C GLY A 154 -21.18 -9.60 -20.66
N SER A 155 -21.51 -8.54 -21.39
CA SER A 155 -22.70 -8.44 -22.26
C SER A 155 -22.32 -8.03 -23.68
#